data_AF-A0A183FBT4-F1
#
_entry.id   AF-A0A183FBT4-F1
#
_cell.length_a   1.000
_cell.length_b   1.000
_cell.length_c   1.000
_cell.angle_alpha   90.00
_cell.angle_beta   90.00
_cell.angle_gamma   90.00
#
_symmetry.space_group_name_H-M   'P 1'
#
loop_
_entity.id
_entity.type
_entity.pdbx_description
1 polymer ?
#
loop_
_entity_poly.entity_id
_entity_poly.type
_entity_poly.pdbx_seq_one_letter_code
_entity_poly.pdbx_strand_id
1 'polypeptide(L)'
;MINVFPLELPAIPLFTEIGDEKPFSLWLRRFEDIQRIVLAAPTDKRKSYFLTAHLDGLARDKVDELPKEARTNHAELRSHLKTYFDTLQSHIGKRLSIVNYAIMELLLRVQRCCPFLADSAFLLRPVASCRGVTPKRNILTVTQILK
;
A
#
# COMPACT_ATOMS: atom_id res chain seq x y z
N MET A 1 -37.54 26.89 -17.25
CA MET A 1 -36.10 26.71 -17.01
C MET A 1 -35.94 25.99 -15.69
N ILE A 2 -35.65 24.69 -15.73
CA ILE A 2 -35.40 23.92 -14.51
C ILE A 2 -33.94 24.22 -14.14
N ASN A 3 -33.73 24.85 -12.98
CA ASN A 3 -32.41 24.97 -12.38
C ASN A 3 -31.90 23.55 -12.08
N VAL A 4 -31.06 23.03 -12.97
CA VAL A 4 -30.26 21.86 -12.68
C VAL A 4 -29.20 22.34 -11.69
N PHE A 5 -29.46 22.15 -10.40
CA PHE A 5 -28.40 22.16 -9.40
C PHE A 5 -27.24 21.32 -9.94
N PRO A 6 -25.99 21.79 -9.93
CA PRO A 6 -24.88 20.87 -10.06
C PRO A 6 -24.95 20.01 -8.80
N LEU A 7 -25.58 18.84 -8.91
CA LEU A 7 -25.30 17.77 -7.97
C LEU A 7 -23.81 17.52 -8.16
N GLU A 8 -23.00 18.12 -7.29
CA GLU A 8 -21.61 17.73 -7.14
C GLU A 8 -21.64 16.27 -6.67
N LEU A 9 -21.69 15.38 -7.66
CA LEU A 9 -21.56 13.96 -7.44
C LEU A 9 -20.20 13.78 -6.74
N PRO A 10 -20.16 13.09 -5.60
CA PRO A 10 -18.91 12.87 -4.91
C PRO A 10 -17.91 12.24 -5.88
N ALA A 11 -16.78 12.91 -6.07
CA ALA A 11 -15.77 12.45 -7.00
C ALA A 11 -15.26 11.07 -6.57
N ILE A 12 -15.27 10.11 -7.49
CA ILE A 12 -14.62 8.83 -7.28
C ILE A 12 -13.13 9.05 -7.59
N PRO A 13 -12.23 8.93 -6.60
CA PRO A 13 -10.80 8.98 -6.89
C PRO A 13 -10.42 7.77 -7.78
N LEU A 14 -9.50 7.98 -8.72
CA LEU A 14 -8.91 6.88 -9.48
C LEU A 14 -8.25 5.89 -8.52
N PHE A 15 -8.29 4.61 -8.86
CA PHE A 15 -7.56 3.58 -8.14
C PHE A 15 -6.40 3.07 -9.00
N THR A 16 -5.18 3.30 -8.54
CA THR A 16 -3.94 2.94 -9.25
C THR A 16 -3.32 1.66 -8.70
N GLU A 17 -3.00 1.65 -7.40
CA GLU A 17 -2.30 0.55 -6.74
C GLU A 17 -2.51 0.52 -5.21
N ILE A 18 -1.94 -0.50 -4.55
CA ILE A 18 -1.89 -0.55 -3.08
C ILE A 18 -0.79 0.39 -2.59
N GLY A 19 -1.20 1.63 -2.36
CA GLY A 19 -0.36 2.73 -1.90
C GLY A 19 -1.20 3.94 -1.50
N ASP A 20 -2.41 4.05 -2.06
CA ASP A 20 -3.42 5.00 -1.61
C ASP A 20 -3.85 4.67 -0.16
N GLU A 21 -4.19 5.71 0.61
CA GLU A 21 -4.58 5.65 2.02
C GLU A 21 -5.75 4.68 2.33
N LYS A 22 -6.41 4.12 1.30
CA LYS A 22 -7.63 3.32 1.43
C LYS A 22 -7.48 1.95 0.76
N PRO A 23 -7.88 0.87 1.45
CA PRO A 23 -7.88 -0.47 0.86
C PRO A 23 -8.86 -0.57 -0.30
N PHE A 24 -8.53 -1.41 -1.29
CA PHE A 24 -9.33 -1.62 -2.50
C PHE A 24 -10.80 -1.97 -2.19
N SER A 25 -11.05 -2.81 -1.18
CA SER A 25 -12.40 -3.19 -0.76
C SER A 25 -13.26 -2.01 -0.26
N LEU A 26 -12.64 -1.02 0.38
CA LEU A 26 -13.31 0.20 0.83
C LEU A 26 -13.57 1.16 -0.34
N TRP A 27 -12.57 1.30 -1.22
CA TRP A 27 -12.71 2.07 -2.45
C TRP A 27 -13.85 1.53 -3.32
N LEU A 28 -13.89 0.21 -3.54
CA LEU A 28 -14.90 -0.47 -4.35
C LEU A 28 -16.32 -0.25 -3.81
N ARG A 29 -16.51 -0.26 -2.48
CA ARG A 29 -17.82 0.02 -1.88
C ARG A 29 -18.32 1.42 -2.22
N ARG A 30 -17.44 2.43 -2.08
CA ARG A 30 -17.77 3.82 -2.42
C ARG A 30 -18.06 3.98 -3.92
N PHE A 31 -17.26 3.32 -4.75
CA PHE A 31 -17.48 3.27 -6.19
C PHE A 31 -18.87 2.71 -6.53
N GLU A 32 -19.26 1.59 -5.93
CA GLU A 32 -20.58 0.96 -6.17
C GLU A 32 -21.74 1.84 -5.71
N ASP A 33 -21.59 2.56 -4.59
CA ASP A 33 -22.61 3.48 -4.10
C ASP A 33 -22.81 4.65 -5.06
N ILE A 34 -21.72 5.22 -5.58
CA ILE A 34 -21.79 6.31 -6.57
C ILE A 34 -22.31 5.80 -7.90
N GLN A 35 -21.89 4.61 -8.32
CA GLN A 35 -22.38 3.96 -9.52
C GLN A 35 -23.91 3.77 -9.49
N ARG A 36 -24.50 3.45 -8.33
CA ARG A 36 -25.97 3.34 -8.15
C ARG A 36 -26.67 4.69 -8.27
N ILE A 37 -26.02 5.78 -7.86
CA ILE A 37 -26.57 7.14 -7.97
C ILE A 37 -26.52 7.62 -9.43
N VAL A 38 -25.39 7.38 -10.11
CA VAL A 38 -25.11 7.91 -11.45
C VAL A 38 -25.79 7.09 -12.56
N LEU A 39 -25.84 5.77 -12.40
CA LEU A 39 -26.38 4.88 -13.43
C LEU A 39 -27.76 4.36 -13.00
N ALA A 40 -28.81 4.84 -13.66
CA ALA A 40 -30.13 4.24 -13.56
C ALA A 40 -30.15 2.88 -14.30
N ALA A 41 -30.34 1.78 -13.54
CA ALA A 41 -30.45 0.41 -14.05
C ALA A 41 -29.39 -0.01 -15.10
N PRO A 42 -28.07 0.11 -14.81
CA PRO A 42 -27.05 -0.20 -15.79
C PRO A 42 -26.99 -1.69 -16.13
N THR A 43 -26.82 -1.97 -17.42
CA THR A 43 -26.44 -3.30 -17.89
C THR A 43 -25.09 -3.71 -17.31
N ASP A 44 -24.86 -5.01 -17.16
CA ASP A 44 -23.63 -5.54 -16.57
C ASP A 44 -22.37 -5.04 -17.30
N LYS A 45 -22.42 -5.04 -18.63
CA LYS A 45 -21.37 -4.48 -19.50
C LYS A 45 -21.09 -3.01 -19.22
N ARG A 46 -22.12 -2.20 -19.01
CA ARG A 46 -21.97 -0.78 -18.68
C ARG A 46 -21.36 -0.61 -17.29
N LYS A 47 -21.67 -1.50 -16.34
CA LYS A 47 -21.03 -1.49 -15.02
C LYS A 47 -19.54 -1.80 -15.10
N SER A 48 -19.16 -2.77 -15.93
CA SER A 48 -17.77 -3.14 -16.17
C SER A 48 -16.98 -1.99 -16.79
N TYR A 49 -17.52 -1.34 -17.82
CA TYR A 49 -16.85 -0.16 -18.41
C TYR A 49 -16.73 1.00 -17.43
N PHE A 50 -17.76 1.24 -16.62
CA PHE A 50 -17.71 2.28 -15.59
C PHE A 50 -16.63 1.98 -14.54
N LEU A 51 -16.47 0.71 -14.13
CA LEU A 51 -15.42 0.28 -13.22
C LEU A 51 -14.03 0.48 -13.84
N THR A 52 -13.84 -0.06 -15.03
CA THR A 52 -12.58 0.02 -15.78
C THR A 52 -12.14 1.47 -16.02
N ALA A 53 -13.07 2.41 -16.22
CA ALA A 53 -12.78 3.83 -16.38
C ALA A 53 -12.22 4.51 -15.12
N HIS A 54 -12.43 3.95 -13.94
CA HIS A 54 -11.94 4.48 -12.67
C HIS A 54 -10.69 3.75 -12.15
N LEU A 55 -10.14 2.84 -12.98
CA LEU A 55 -8.89 2.13 -12.70
C LEU A 55 -7.79 2.70 -13.58
N ASP A 56 -6.61 2.86 -12.99
CA ASP A 56 -5.41 3.32 -13.67
C ASP A 56 -4.19 2.49 -13.21
N GLY A 57 -3.03 2.67 -13.85
CA GLY A 57 -1.78 1.99 -13.51
C GLY A 57 -1.91 0.47 -13.38
N LEU A 58 -1.39 -0.07 -12.27
CA LEU A 58 -1.37 -1.51 -12.00
C LEU A 58 -2.78 -2.13 -12.02
N ALA A 59 -3.79 -1.42 -11.52
CA ALA A 59 -5.16 -1.91 -11.54
C ALA A 59 -5.70 -2.05 -12.97
N ARG A 60 -5.30 -1.16 -13.87
CA ARG A 60 -5.67 -1.25 -15.29
C ARG A 60 -4.95 -2.39 -15.99
N ASP A 61 -3.66 -2.57 -15.71
CA ASP A 61 -2.86 -3.68 -16.22
C ASP A 61 -3.49 -5.03 -15.85
N LYS A 62 -4.02 -5.16 -14.63
CA LYS A 62 -4.75 -6.35 -14.20
C LYS A 62 -6.08 -6.60 -14.90
N VAL A 63 -6.76 -5.56 -15.34
CA VAL A 63 -7.93 -5.74 -16.22
C VAL A 63 -7.50 -6.29 -17.59
N ASP A 64 -6.34 -5.84 -18.07
CA ASP A 64 -5.82 -6.24 -19.38
C ASP A 64 -5.26 -7.66 -19.44
N GLU A 65 -5.05 -8.31 -18.29
CA GLU A 65 -4.74 -9.74 -18.19
C GLU A 65 -5.96 -10.65 -18.44
N LEU A 66 -7.19 -10.14 -18.23
CA LEU A 66 -8.41 -10.91 -18.43
C LEU A 66 -8.77 -11.05 -19.92
N PRO A 67 -9.42 -12.15 -20.34
CA PRO A 67 -9.99 -12.27 -21.68
C PRO A 67 -11.11 -11.24 -21.89
N LYS A 68 -11.36 -10.85 -23.14
CA LYS A 68 -12.29 -9.75 -23.47
C LYS A 68 -13.70 -10.00 -22.95
N GLU A 69 -14.14 -11.24 -22.95
CA GLU A 69 -15.43 -11.70 -22.48
C GLU A 69 -15.58 -11.43 -20.97
N ALA A 70 -14.56 -11.81 -20.18
CA ALA A 70 -14.51 -11.58 -18.74
C ALA A 70 -14.44 -10.09 -18.38
N ARG A 71 -13.80 -9.25 -19.22
CA ARG A 71 -13.79 -7.78 -19.01
C ARG A 71 -15.17 -7.14 -19.12
N THR A 72 -16.11 -7.79 -19.80
CA THR A 72 -17.48 -7.28 -19.92
C THR A 72 -18.41 -7.79 -18.83
N ASN A 73 -18.04 -8.88 -18.15
CA ASN A 73 -18.76 -9.44 -17.02
C ASN A 73 -18.32 -8.74 -15.71
N HIS A 74 -19.23 -7.98 -15.11
CA HIS A 74 -18.91 -7.15 -13.96
C HIS A 74 -18.57 -7.99 -12.72
N ALA A 75 -19.27 -9.10 -12.52
CA ALA A 75 -19.05 -9.97 -11.37
C ALA A 75 -17.66 -10.65 -11.44
N GLU A 76 -17.28 -11.09 -12.63
CA GLU A 76 -15.98 -11.74 -12.87
C GLU A 76 -14.82 -10.74 -12.73
N LEU A 77 -14.93 -9.58 -13.37
CA LEU A 77 -13.97 -8.49 -13.26
C LEU A 77 -13.77 -8.04 -11.81
N ARG A 78 -14.88 -7.83 -11.08
CA ARG A 78 -14.86 -7.46 -9.66
C ARG A 78 -14.18 -8.52 -8.80
N SER A 79 -14.52 -9.80 -9.01
CA SER A 79 -13.96 -10.92 -8.25
C SER A 79 -12.46 -11.04 -8.45
N HIS A 80 -12.00 -10.89 -9.69
CA HIS A 80 -10.60 -10.96 -10.06
C HIS A 80 -9.78 -9.87 -9.36
N LEU A 81 -10.20 -8.61 -9.50
CA LEU A 81 -9.52 -7.46 -8.88
C LEU A 81 -9.52 -7.55 -7.36
N LYS A 82 -10.66 -7.93 -6.76
CA LYS A 82 -10.77 -8.09 -5.31
C LYS A 82 -9.80 -9.14 -4.79
N THR A 83 -9.75 -10.32 -5.43
CA THR A 83 -8.86 -11.41 -5.03
C THR A 83 -7.40 -10.98 -5.09
N TYR A 84 -7.00 -10.30 -6.18
CA TYR A 84 -5.64 -9.83 -6.35
C TYR A 84 -5.23 -8.81 -5.28
N PHE A 85 -6.03 -7.75 -5.09
CA PHE A 85 -5.69 -6.68 -4.16
C PHE A 85 -5.83 -7.09 -2.69
N ASP A 86 -6.81 -7.93 -2.32
CA ASP A 86 -6.91 -8.47 -0.95
C ASP A 86 -5.69 -9.35 -0.61
N THR A 87 -5.20 -10.13 -1.58
CA THR A 87 -4.00 -10.97 -1.42
C THR A 87 -2.76 -10.10 -1.23
N LEU A 88 -2.54 -9.13 -2.13
CA LEU A 88 -1.43 -8.19 -2.02
C LEU A 88 -1.46 -7.41 -0.70
N GLN A 89 -2.62 -6.91 -0.28
CA GLN A 89 -2.77 -6.20 0.98
C GLN A 89 -2.43 -7.10 2.17
N SER A 90 -2.82 -8.38 2.15
CA SER A 90 -2.45 -9.34 3.17
C SER A 90 -0.93 -9.54 3.25
N HIS A 91 -0.25 -9.65 2.11
CA HIS A 91 1.20 -9.80 2.08
C HIS A 91 1.94 -8.56 2.58
N ILE A 92 1.48 -7.37 2.21
CA ILE A 92 2.05 -6.10 2.68
C ILE A 92 1.84 -5.96 4.19
N GLY A 93 0.62 -6.21 4.68
CA GLY A 93 0.31 -6.17 6.11
C GLY A 93 1.14 -7.16 6.94
N LYS A 94 1.34 -8.39 6.44
CA LYS A 94 2.21 -9.41 7.06
C LYS A 94 3.68 -8.98 7.08
N ARG A 95 4.18 -8.36 6.01
CA ARG A 95 5.56 -7.85 5.96
C ARG A 95 5.76 -6.70 6.95
N LEU A 96 4.83 -5.76 7.02
CA LEU A 96 4.86 -4.65 7.97
C LEU A 96 4.82 -5.14 9.42
N SER A 97 3.97 -6.11 9.76
CA SER A 97 3.91 -6.65 11.12
C SER A 97 5.20 -7.38 11.53
N ILE A 98 5.81 -8.14 10.61
CA ILE A 98 7.11 -8.79 10.86
C ILE A 98 8.22 -7.76 11.06
N VAL A 99 8.28 -6.72 10.21
CA VAL A 99 9.29 -5.66 10.33
C VAL A 99 9.07 -4.88 11.63
N ASN A 100 7.84 -4.52 11.97
CA ASN A 100 7.54 -3.83 13.23
C ASN A 100 7.91 -4.68 14.45
N TYR A 101 7.62 -5.98 14.44
CA TYR A 101 8.03 -6.88 15.52
C TYR A 101 9.56 -6.99 15.61
N ALA A 102 10.24 -7.16 14.49
CA ALA A 102 11.70 -7.24 14.45
C ALA A 102 12.38 -5.94 14.92
N ILE A 103 11.82 -4.77 14.54
CA ILE A 103 12.28 -3.46 15.02
C ILE A 103 12.05 -3.35 16.53
N MET A 104 10.88 -3.72 17.04
CA MET A 104 10.60 -3.70 18.49
C MET A 104 11.54 -4.62 19.27
N GLU A 105 11.80 -5.84 18.78
CA GLU A 105 12.80 -6.75 19.36
C GLU A 105 14.21 -6.14 19.36
N LEU A 106 14.62 -5.50 18.27
CA LEU A 106 15.90 -4.80 18.19
C LEU A 106 15.98 -3.63 19.17
N LEU A 107 14.92 -2.80 19.24
CA LEU A 107 14.84 -1.67 20.17
C LEU A 107 14.92 -2.15 21.63
N LEU A 108 14.22 -3.21 21.99
CA LEU A 108 14.29 -3.81 23.32
C LEU A 108 15.68 -4.37 23.64
N ARG A 109 16.36 -4.98 22.67
CA ARG A 109 17.74 -5.46 22.84
C ARG A 109 18.74 -4.31 23.00
N VAL A 110 18.59 -3.24 22.22
CA VAL A 110 19.41 -2.02 22.36
C VAL A 110 19.19 -1.36 23.72
N GLN A 111 17.93 -1.28 24.19
CA GLN A 111 17.59 -0.72 25.50
C GLN A 111 18.19 -1.54 26.66
N ARG A 112 18.31 -2.88 26.50
CA ARG A 112 18.99 -3.75 27.47
C ARG A 112 20.51 -3.63 27.46
N CYS A 113 21.13 -3.42 26.30
CA CYS A 113 22.58 -3.24 26.18
C CYS A 113 23.03 -1.82 26.56
N CYS A 114 22.15 -0.83 26.41
CA CYS A 114 22.43 0.58 26.67
C CYS A 114 21.29 1.21 27.50
N PRO A 115 21.28 1.06 28.84
CA PRO A 115 20.26 1.70 29.68
C PRO A 115 20.31 3.24 29.65
N PHE A 116 21.42 3.81 29.14
CA PHE A 116 21.64 5.26 29.01
C PHE A 116 20.76 5.94 27.93
N LEU A 117 20.13 5.19 27.03
CA LEU A 117 19.23 5.73 25.98
C LEU A 117 17.75 5.70 26.38
N ALA A 118 17.41 5.34 27.63
CA ALA A 118 16.04 5.29 28.12
C ALA A 118 15.50 6.66 28.57
N ASP A 119 16.34 7.70 28.65
CA ASP A 119 15.87 9.07 28.86
C ASP A 119 15.45 9.69 27.52
N SER A 120 14.18 10.06 27.44
CA SER A 120 13.45 10.57 26.28
C SER A 120 13.94 11.92 25.70
N ALA A 121 15.15 12.36 26.06
CA ALA A 121 15.73 13.64 25.66
C ALA A 121 16.70 13.57 24.45
N PHE A 122 17.00 12.39 23.91
CA PHE A 122 18.08 12.24 22.92
C PHE A 122 17.68 12.40 21.44
N LEU A 123 16.39 12.54 21.11
CA LEU A 123 15.96 12.69 19.71
C LEU A 123 16.30 14.04 19.06
N LEU A 124 16.97 14.96 19.77
CA LEU A 124 17.33 16.29 19.25
C LEU A 124 18.82 16.65 19.36
N ARG A 125 19.75 15.71 19.55
CA ARG A 125 21.20 16.05 19.54
C ARG A 125 22.03 15.26 18.52
N PRO A 126 22.94 15.92 17.79
CA PRO A 126 23.77 15.27 16.80
C PRO A 126 24.77 14.32 17.47
N VAL A 127 25.02 13.21 16.79
CA VAL A 127 25.84 12.05 17.18
C VAL A 127 27.19 12.50 17.76
N ALA A 128 27.31 12.46 19.08
CA ALA A 128 28.59 12.52 19.77
C ALA A 128 29.06 11.09 20.05
N SER A 129 30.08 10.70 19.28
CA SER A 129 30.99 9.56 19.42
C SER A 129 31.03 8.90 20.81
N CYS A 130 30.53 7.66 20.90
CA CYS A 130 30.85 6.76 22.01
C CYS A 130 32.34 6.38 21.95
N ARG A 131 33.18 7.01 22.77
CA ARG A 131 34.52 6.49 23.09
C ARG A 131 34.40 5.47 24.22
N GLY A 132 34.87 4.25 23.96
CA GLY A 132 35.37 3.40 25.04
C GLY A 132 34.91 1.95 25.03
N VAL A 133 35.17 1.19 23.96
CA VAL A 133 35.54 -0.24 24.08
C VAL A 133 36.56 -0.53 22.97
N THR A 134 37.82 -0.73 23.34
CA THR A 134 38.86 -1.21 22.41
C THR A 134 38.82 -2.73 22.33
N PRO A 135 38.49 -3.36 21.18
CA PRO A 135 38.94 -4.72 20.93
C PRO A 135 40.41 -4.67 20.51
N LYS A 136 41.26 -5.45 21.19
CA LYS A 136 42.67 -5.63 20.83
C LYS A 136 42.78 -5.97 19.33
N ARG A 137 43.57 -5.15 18.63
CA ARG A 137 44.00 -5.34 17.24
C ARG A 137 44.61 -6.73 17.07
N ASN A 138 44.10 -7.49 16.11
CA ASN A 138 44.91 -8.27 15.19
C ASN A 138 44.41 -7.93 13.79
N ILE A 139 45.09 -6.97 13.18
CA ILE A 139 44.86 -6.53 11.81
C ILE A 139 45.58 -7.55 10.92
N LEU A 140 44.85 -8.54 10.40
CA LEU A 140 45.24 -9.17 9.14
C LEU A 140 44.59 -8.34 8.05
N THR A 141 45.41 -7.55 7.35
CA THR A 141 45.05 -6.76 6.18
C THR A 141 44.55 -7.68 5.07
N VAL A 142 43.23 -7.69 4.82
CA VAL A 142 42.65 -8.17 3.56
C VAL A 142 42.46 -6.95 2.66
N THR A 143 43.58 -6.49 2.11
CA THR A 143 43.63 -5.65 0.91
C THR A 143 44.67 -6.26 -0.02
N GLN A 144 44.36 -7.44 -0.53
CA GLN A 144 44.74 -7.82 -1.89
C GLN A 144 43.45 -7.91 -2.69
N ILE A 145 42.98 -6.71 -3.04
CA ILE A 145 42.04 -6.48 -4.13
C ILE A 145 42.85 -6.63 -5.42
N LEU A 146 42.45 -7.58 -6.26
CA LEU A 146 42.50 -7.54 -7.72
C LEU A 146 43.66 -6.74 -8.34
N LYS A 147 44.78 -7.43 -8.60
CA LYS A 147 45.52 -7.39 -9.86
C LYS A 147 46.39 -8.64 -9.98
#